data_AF-A0AAN9BW46-F1
#
_entry.id   AF-A0AAN9BW46-F1
#
_cell.length_a   1.000
_cell.length_b   1.000
_cell.length_c   1.000
_cell.angle_alpha   90.00
_cell.angle_beta   90.00
_cell.angle_gamma   90.00
#
_symmetry.space_group_name_H-M   'P 1'
#
loop_
_entity.id
_entity.type
_entity.pdbx_description
1 polymer ?
#
loop_
_entity_poly.entity_id
_entity_poly.type
_entity_poly.pdbx_seq_one_letter_code
_entity_poly.pdbx_strand_id
1 'polypeptide(L)'
;MIYYSHHNFVKVRVPRSSVGKAEYSFQLQAIPDCVRELQVFCFSEKKGFIQTPGWNGVTKYPNEMDSCVTLLIPTDHLVMVSLVSLDLETLNDCAYDALTIHIGKDCPGDGEKICEMKDLTPTIYDAADAISFQFISNNYVQKTGFRLLYSFHPNSSKPEQLPDGKWNCSVPHFPEFQQHFACSHTVFCSKGQDKLECRAGNLCGRDAIKLGDSCYRRLTPYSPYTWDEAAQYCESSGAQMMDLDSAEEWKFLVNEAQYLGSKNIFVGLKLASSTVPEM
;
A
#
# COMPACT_ATOMS: atom_id res chain seq x y z
N MET A 1 -34.61 5.88 0.54
CA MET A 1 -34.05 7.06 1.23
C MET A 1 -33.35 6.57 2.47
N ILE A 2 -32.08 6.93 2.64
CA ILE A 2 -31.27 6.54 3.79
C ILE A 2 -31.12 7.79 4.68
N TYR A 3 -31.28 7.62 5.99
CA TYR A 3 -31.26 8.70 6.98
C TYR A 3 -30.18 8.39 8.02
N TYR A 4 -29.40 9.41 8.40
CA TYR A 4 -28.30 9.28 9.36
C TYR A 4 -28.59 10.03 10.64
N SER A 5 -28.00 9.53 11.73
CA SER A 5 -28.05 10.16 13.05
C SER A 5 -26.66 10.06 13.68
N HIS A 6 -26.11 11.18 14.11
CA HIS A 6 -24.92 11.24 14.99
C HIS A 6 -25.29 10.98 16.46
N HIS A 7 -26.49 10.47 16.70
CA HIS A 7 -26.95 10.06 18.01
C HIS A 7 -27.15 8.56 18.02
N ASN A 8 -27.05 7.97 19.21
CA ASN A 8 -27.38 6.57 19.45
C ASN A 8 -28.89 6.24 19.31
N PHE A 9 -29.68 7.11 18.69
CA PHE A 9 -31.10 6.91 18.39
C PHE A 9 -31.48 7.52 17.04
N VAL A 10 -32.45 6.88 16.38
CA VAL A 10 -33.05 7.36 15.12
C VAL A 10 -34.55 7.58 15.34
N LYS A 11 -35.09 8.74 14.96
CA LYS A 11 -36.51 9.06 15.11
C LYS A 11 -37.20 9.08 13.76
N VAL A 12 -38.03 8.07 13.50
CA VAL A 12 -38.80 7.95 12.25
C VAL A 12 -40.24 8.39 12.49
N ARG A 13 -40.73 9.36 11.70
CA ARG A 13 -42.15 9.73 11.67
C ARG A 13 -42.79 9.11 10.44
N VAL A 14 -43.66 8.12 10.67
CA VAL A 14 -44.40 7.45 9.60
C VAL A 14 -45.77 8.13 9.43
N PRO A 15 -46.12 8.65 8.24
CA PRO A 15 -47.43 9.23 8.00
C PRO A 15 -48.51 8.13 8.06
N ARG A 16 -49.64 8.43 8.69
CA ARG A 16 -50.76 7.50 8.81
C ARG A 16 -51.54 7.45 7.49
N SER A 17 -51.62 6.29 6.85
CA SER A 17 -52.53 6.11 5.72
C SER A 17 -53.99 6.16 6.20
N SER A 18 -54.85 6.89 5.49
CA SER A 18 -56.29 6.92 5.71
C SER A 18 -57.02 5.76 4.99
N VAL A 19 -56.33 5.01 4.13
CA VAL A 19 -56.91 3.91 3.34
C VAL A 19 -55.92 2.74 3.27
N GLY A 20 -56.37 1.54 3.68
CA GLY A 20 -55.59 0.29 3.58
C GLY A 20 -54.53 0.08 4.67
N LYS A 21 -53.82 -1.07 4.59
CA LYS A 21 -52.64 -1.38 5.42
C LYS A 21 -51.39 -0.89 4.71
N ALA A 22 -50.57 -0.11 5.41
CA ALA A 22 -49.22 0.24 4.96
C ALA A 22 -48.21 -0.51 5.83
N GLU A 23 -47.26 -1.18 5.19
CA GLU A 23 -46.18 -1.90 5.84
C GLU A 23 -44.86 -1.17 5.54
N TYR A 24 -44.06 -0.95 6.59
CA TYR A 24 -42.77 -0.27 6.48
C TYR A 24 -41.71 -1.18 7.08
N SER A 25 -40.64 -1.41 6.34
CA SER A 25 -39.47 -2.15 6.80
C SER A 25 -38.27 -1.20 6.84
N PHE A 26 -37.55 -1.21 7.96
CA PHE A 26 -36.33 -0.43 8.15
C PHE A 26 -35.21 -1.40 8.52
N GLN A 27 -34.05 -1.25 7.89
CA GLN A 27 -32.82 -1.87 8.34
C GLN A 27 -31.95 -0.79 8.97
N LEU A 28 -31.47 -1.06 10.18
CA LEU A 28 -30.62 -0.17 10.96
C LEU A 28 -29.32 -0.91 11.26
N GLN A 29 -28.18 -0.29 10.99
CA GLN A 29 -26.86 -0.79 11.35
C GLN A 29 -26.14 0.26 12.18
N ALA A 30 -25.76 -0.07 13.41
CA ALA A 30 -24.92 0.77 14.24
C ALA A 30 -23.45 0.50 13.89
N ILE A 31 -22.72 1.52 13.43
CA ILE A 31 -21.28 1.45 13.17
C ILE A 31 -20.61 2.36 14.20
N PRO A 32 -19.65 1.88 15.00
CA PRO A 32 -18.95 2.72 15.97
C PRO A 32 -18.21 3.88 15.27
N ASP A 33 -18.28 5.09 15.83
CA ASP A 33 -17.67 6.29 15.22
C ASP A 33 -16.16 6.12 14.99
N CYS A 34 -15.43 5.47 15.91
CA CYS A 34 -14.00 5.17 15.75
C CYS A 34 -13.68 4.25 14.56
N VAL A 35 -14.66 3.52 14.03
CA VAL A 35 -14.50 2.68 12.83
C VAL A 35 -14.73 3.52 11.56
N ARG A 36 -15.27 4.74 11.67
CA ARG A 36 -15.46 5.69 10.56
C ARG A 36 -14.37 6.78 10.51
N GLU A 37 -13.33 6.67 11.31
CA GLU A 37 -12.18 7.58 11.33
C GLU A 37 -10.98 7.03 10.54
N LEU A 38 -10.26 7.91 9.86
CA LEU A 38 -8.97 7.58 9.24
C LEU A 38 -7.96 7.18 10.31
N GLN A 39 -7.16 6.16 10.00
CA GLN A 39 -6.14 5.65 10.90
C GLN A 39 -4.76 6.20 10.53
N VAL A 40 -4.04 6.69 11.54
CA VAL A 40 -2.67 7.17 11.40
C VAL A 40 -1.72 6.17 12.07
N PHE A 41 -0.77 5.64 11.30
CA PHE A 41 0.27 4.73 11.78
C PHE A 41 1.63 5.39 11.65
N CYS A 42 2.26 5.73 12.78
CA CYS A 42 3.58 6.35 12.79
C CYS A 42 4.67 5.26 12.90
N PHE A 43 5.66 5.29 12.00
CA PHE A 43 6.86 4.46 12.12
C PHE A 43 7.96 5.18 12.89
N SER A 44 7.97 6.49 12.76
CA SER A 44 8.80 7.40 13.52
C SER A 44 8.10 8.74 13.60
N GLU A 45 8.72 9.71 14.27
CA GLU A 45 8.24 11.10 14.30
C GLU A 45 8.19 11.77 12.92
N LYS A 46 8.90 11.22 11.93
CA LYS A 46 9.06 11.84 10.61
C LYS A 46 8.30 11.14 9.49
N LYS A 47 7.73 9.96 9.71
CA LYS A 47 7.07 9.20 8.65
C LYS A 47 6.05 8.21 9.18
N GLY A 48 5.02 7.97 8.38
CA GLY A 48 3.94 7.06 8.71
C GLY A 48 2.96 6.89 7.56
N PHE A 49 1.90 6.15 7.84
CA PHE A 49 0.77 5.98 6.92
C PHE A 49 -0.48 6.67 7.45
N ILE A 50 -1.30 7.16 6.52
CA ILE A 50 -2.71 7.47 6.75
C ILE A 50 -3.52 6.51 5.88
N GLN A 51 -4.54 5.88 6.45
CA GLN A 51 -5.31 4.87 5.74
C GLN A 51 -6.77 4.83 6.17
N THR A 52 -7.61 4.24 5.31
CA THR A 52 -8.98 3.92 5.68
C THR A 52 -9.02 2.89 6.83
N PRO A 53 -10.08 2.90 7.66
CA PRO A 53 -10.19 2.03 8.82
C PRO A 53 -10.02 0.55 8.47
N GLY A 54 -9.10 -0.12 9.16
CA GLY A 54 -8.86 -1.56 8.98
C GLY A 54 -8.21 -1.94 7.64
N TRP A 55 -7.61 -0.98 6.93
CA TRP A 55 -6.98 -1.24 5.63
C TRP A 55 -5.92 -2.36 5.73
N ASN A 56 -6.08 -3.35 4.87
CA ASN A 56 -5.17 -4.48 4.66
C ASN A 56 -5.12 -4.91 3.17
N GLY A 57 -5.60 -4.04 2.27
CA GLY A 57 -5.73 -4.30 0.83
C GLY A 57 -6.98 -5.09 0.42
N VAL A 58 -7.78 -5.61 1.35
CA VAL A 58 -9.03 -6.33 1.04
C VAL A 58 -10.25 -5.83 1.82
N THR A 59 -10.04 -5.25 3.01
CA THR A 59 -11.08 -4.67 3.85
C THR A 59 -11.63 -3.42 3.19
N LYS A 60 -12.96 -3.30 3.18
CA LYS A 60 -13.66 -2.15 2.59
C LYS A 60 -13.91 -1.06 3.63
N TYR A 61 -13.81 0.21 3.22
CA TYR A 61 -14.14 1.33 4.11
C TYR A 61 -15.65 1.43 4.38
N PRO A 62 -16.08 1.97 5.53
CA PRO A 62 -17.48 2.29 5.80
C PRO A 62 -18.06 3.34 4.85
N ASN A 63 -19.35 3.20 4.52
CA ASN A 63 -20.12 4.27 3.91
C ASN A 63 -20.33 5.45 4.88
N GLU A 64 -20.58 6.64 4.31
CA GLU A 64 -20.67 7.94 4.98
C GLU A 64 -19.58 8.18 6.02
N MET A 65 -18.34 8.02 5.60
CA MET A 65 -17.21 8.62 6.30
C MET A 65 -17.21 10.12 6.04
N ASP A 66 -16.92 10.88 7.09
CA ASP A 66 -16.48 12.28 7.04
C ASP A 66 -15.40 12.41 8.10
N SER A 67 -14.18 12.06 7.71
CA SER A 67 -13.05 11.99 8.62
C SER A 67 -11.94 12.92 8.14
N CYS A 68 -11.38 13.69 9.07
CA CYS A 68 -10.20 14.50 8.80
C CYS A 68 -9.05 14.17 9.76
N VAL A 69 -7.85 14.08 9.20
CA VAL A 69 -6.59 13.98 9.95
C VAL A 69 -5.71 15.16 9.58
N THR A 70 -5.11 15.81 10.58
CA THR A 70 -4.15 16.90 10.35
C THR A 70 -2.76 16.48 10.85
N LEU A 71 -1.76 16.62 9.98
CA LEU A 71 -0.36 16.47 10.33
C LEU A 71 0.25 17.85 10.59
N LEU A 72 0.94 17.99 11.71
CA LEU A 72 1.73 19.19 12.01
C LEU A 72 3.12 19.04 11.37
N ILE A 73 3.53 20.04 10.60
CA ILE A 73 4.79 20.00 9.86
C ILE A 73 5.89 20.59 10.76
N PRO A 74 7.02 19.88 10.97
CA PRO A 74 8.13 20.44 11.72
C PRO A 74 8.69 21.69 11.02
N THR A 75 9.22 22.62 11.80
CA THR A 75 9.84 23.85 11.27
C THR A 75 10.93 23.54 10.25
N ASP A 76 10.98 24.30 9.16
CA ASP A 76 11.91 24.13 8.03
C ASP A 76 11.84 22.75 7.34
N HIS A 77 10.69 22.08 7.41
CA HIS A 77 10.42 20.85 6.67
C HIS A 77 9.30 21.03 5.66
N LEU A 78 9.31 20.18 4.65
CA LEU A 78 8.22 19.93 3.71
C LEU A 78 7.63 18.55 3.96
N VAL A 79 6.44 18.30 3.43
CA VAL A 79 5.81 16.98 3.47
C VAL A 79 5.79 16.36 2.07
N MET A 80 6.27 15.12 1.99
CA MET A 80 6.16 14.28 0.81
C MET A 80 5.08 13.24 1.04
N VAL A 81 4.17 13.11 0.09
CA VAL A 81 3.03 12.19 0.14
C VAL A 81 3.06 11.29 -1.08
N SER A 82 2.86 9.98 -0.89
CA SER A 82 2.61 9.06 -2.00
C SER A 82 1.47 8.10 -1.68
N LEU A 83 0.63 7.83 -2.67
CA LEU A 83 -0.43 6.85 -2.57
C LEU A 83 0.15 5.46 -2.80
N VAL A 84 0.10 4.61 -1.77
CA VAL A 84 0.49 3.19 -1.87
C VAL A 84 -0.61 2.38 -2.54
N SER A 85 -1.86 2.70 -2.20
CA SER A 85 -3.05 2.05 -2.74
C SER A 85 -4.20 3.04 -2.70
N LEU A 86 -5.03 3.01 -3.75
CA LEU A 86 -6.24 3.81 -3.88
C LEU A 86 -7.26 3.02 -4.69
N ASP A 87 -8.40 2.74 -4.09
CA ASP A 87 -9.56 2.11 -4.71
C ASP A 87 -10.81 2.70 -4.02
N LEU A 88 -11.40 3.70 -4.66
CA LEU A 88 -12.56 4.47 -4.18
C LEU A 88 -13.70 4.38 -5.20
N GLU A 89 -14.93 4.67 -4.76
CA GLU A 89 -16.03 4.86 -5.70
C GLU A 89 -15.85 6.17 -6.47
N THR A 90 -15.74 6.08 -7.78
CA THR A 90 -15.49 7.24 -8.64
C THR A 90 -16.74 7.65 -9.41
N LEU A 91 -16.94 8.96 -9.49
CA LEU A 91 -17.80 9.65 -10.45
C LEU A 91 -17.05 10.91 -10.90
N ASN A 92 -17.42 11.47 -12.06
CA ASN A 92 -16.87 12.73 -12.62
C ASN A 92 -16.48 13.73 -11.52
N ASP A 93 -15.23 14.21 -11.58
CA ASP A 93 -14.61 15.14 -10.62
C ASP A 93 -14.65 14.69 -9.15
N CYS A 94 -14.59 13.37 -8.91
CA CYS A 94 -14.64 12.77 -7.57
C CYS A 94 -15.88 13.20 -6.78
N ALA A 95 -17.04 13.24 -7.45
CA ALA A 95 -18.30 13.66 -6.85
C ALA A 95 -18.90 12.66 -5.86
N TYR A 96 -18.42 11.41 -5.84
CA TYR A 96 -18.86 10.35 -4.93
C TYR A 96 -17.94 10.25 -3.72
N ASP A 97 -16.91 9.41 -3.79
CA ASP A 97 -15.95 9.25 -2.70
C ASP A 97 -14.66 9.99 -3.08
N ALA A 98 -14.13 10.75 -2.13
CA ALA A 98 -12.93 11.57 -2.37
C ALA A 98 -12.05 11.65 -1.14
N LEU A 99 -10.76 11.42 -1.35
CA LEU A 99 -9.69 11.92 -0.49
C LEU A 99 -9.36 13.35 -0.94
N THR A 100 -9.46 14.32 -0.04
CA THR A 100 -9.08 15.71 -0.29
C THR A 100 -7.87 16.07 0.56
N ILE A 101 -6.84 16.64 -0.08
CA ILE A 101 -5.63 17.09 0.60
C ILE A 101 -5.67 18.62 0.68
N HIS A 102 -5.61 19.16 1.90
CA HIS A 102 -5.67 20.58 2.20
C HIS A 102 -4.32 21.08 2.72
N ILE A 103 -3.85 22.21 2.20
CA ILE A 103 -2.68 22.91 2.74
C ILE A 103 -3.12 23.76 3.92
N GLY A 104 -2.66 23.45 5.13
CA GLY A 104 -3.09 24.09 6.37
C GLY A 104 -3.81 23.13 7.31
N LYS A 105 -4.62 23.69 8.21
CA LYS A 105 -5.39 22.95 9.23
C LYS A 105 -6.88 22.84 8.89
N ASP A 106 -7.27 23.23 7.68
CA ASP A 106 -8.66 23.44 7.32
C ASP A 106 -9.29 22.15 6.80
N CYS A 107 -10.26 21.65 7.57
CA CYS A 107 -11.16 20.56 7.20
C CYS A 107 -12.58 20.93 7.65
N PRO A 108 -13.55 21.10 6.73
CA PRO A 108 -13.39 21.18 5.28
C PRO A 108 -12.71 22.50 4.85
N GLY A 109 -12.00 22.47 3.72
CA GLY A 109 -11.34 23.64 3.12
C GLY A 109 -11.12 23.46 1.62
N ASP A 110 -10.43 24.40 0.97
CA ASP A 110 -9.97 24.20 -0.41
C ASP A 110 -8.87 23.14 -0.44
N GLY A 111 -8.88 22.25 -1.45
CA GLY A 111 -7.92 21.16 -1.52
C GLY A 111 -7.98 20.37 -2.81
N GLU A 112 -6.95 19.55 -3.02
CA GLU A 112 -6.85 18.65 -4.16
C GLU A 112 -7.71 17.40 -3.92
N LYS A 113 -8.72 17.18 -4.77
CA LYS A 113 -9.58 15.98 -4.72
C LYS A 113 -8.97 14.83 -5.50
N ILE A 114 -8.95 13.66 -4.87
CA ILE A 114 -8.37 12.43 -5.37
C ILE A 114 -9.35 11.28 -5.15
N CYS A 115 -9.75 10.64 -6.25
CA CYS A 115 -10.56 9.41 -6.24
C CYS A 115 -10.02 8.36 -7.22
N GLU A 116 -9.10 8.74 -8.09
CA GLU A 116 -8.40 7.87 -9.02
C GLU A 116 -6.91 8.01 -8.83
N MET A 117 -6.20 6.90 -9.05
CA MET A 117 -4.75 6.89 -8.97
C MET A 117 -4.21 7.53 -10.24
N LYS A 118 -4.06 8.85 -10.22
CA LYS A 118 -3.14 9.53 -11.13
C LYS A 118 -1.74 9.01 -10.80
N ASP A 119 -0.91 8.79 -11.83
CA ASP A 119 0.40 8.12 -11.78
C ASP A 119 1.04 8.12 -10.38
N LEU A 120 1.55 6.95 -9.93
CA LEU A 120 2.18 6.63 -8.62
C LEU A 120 3.33 7.57 -8.17
N THR A 121 3.50 8.70 -8.84
CA THR A 121 4.36 9.81 -8.50
C THR A 121 4.09 10.32 -7.08
N PRO A 122 5.13 10.36 -6.24
CA PRO A 122 5.09 11.11 -5.01
C PRO A 122 4.85 12.59 -5.31
N THR A 123 4.18 13.28 -4.39
CA THR A 123 3.93 14.71 -4.46
C THR A 123 4.55 15.40 -3.25
N ILE A 124 5.20 16.54 -3.49
CA ILE A 124 5.69 17.42 -2.43
C ILE A 124 4.68 18.53 -2.21
N TYR A 125 4.29 18.70 -0.95
CA TYR A 125 3.50 19.85 -0.53
C TYR A 125 4.39 20.78 0.29
N ASP A 126 4.54 22.00 -0.21
CA ASP A 126 5.26 23.09 0.45
C ASP A 126 4.28 23.80 1.40
N ALA A 127 4.08 23.20 2.57
CA ALA A 127 3.13 23.66 3.58
C ALA A 127 3.89 24.11 4.82
N ALA A 128 3.63 25.33 5.30
CA ALA A 128 4.42 25.96 6.35
C ALA A 128 4.20 25.34 7.74
N ASP A 129 2.93 25.05 8.09
CA ASP A 129 2.56 24.68 9.47
C ASP A 129 1.86 23.31 9.58
N ALA A 130 1.01 22.98 8.61
CA ALA A 130 0.18 21.79 8.67
C ALA A 130 -0.31 21.38 7.28
N ILE A 131 -0.70 20.11 7.18
CA ILE A 131 -1.43 19.55 6.05
C ILE A 131 -2.56 18.68 6.59
N SER A 132 -3.74 18.76 5.97
CA SER A 132 -4.91 17.99 6.39
C SER A 132 -5.40 17.06 5.28
N PHE A 133 -5.89 15.89 5.68
CA PHE A 133 -6.40 14.84 4.82
C PHE A 133 -7.84 14.55 5.20
N GLN A 134 -8.78 14.90 4.32
CA GLN A 134 -10.20 14.64 4.52
C GLN A 134 -10.65 13.50 3.62
N PHE A 135 -11.29 12.49 4.18
CA PHE A 135 -11.96 11.45 3.40
C PHE A 135 -13.47 11.53 3.61
N ILE A 136 -14.18 11.73 2.51
CA ILE A 136 -15.64 11.72 2.45
C ILE A 136 -16.09 10.57 1.56
N SER A 137 -16.97 9.71 2.07
CA SER A 137 -17.65 8.66 1.28
C SER A 137 -19.16 8.84 1.26
N ASN A 138 -19.80 8.33 0.21
CA ASN A 138 -21.25 8.33 0.06
C ASN A 138 -21.87 7.06 0.71
N ASN A 139 -23.12 6.75 0.38
CA ASN A 139 -23.86 5.62 0.93
C ASN A 139 -24.12 4.45 -0.03
N TYR A 140 -23.45 4.43 -1.18
CA TYR A 140 -23.68 3.47 -2.25
C TYR A 140 -22.61 2.37 -2.26
N VAL A 141 -21.41 2.64 -2.80
CA VAL A 141 -20.42 1.59 -3.08
C VAL A 141 -19.19 1.72 -2.20
N GLN A 142 -18.92 0.65 -1.43
CA GLN A 142 -17.68 0.52 -0.69
C GLN A 142 -16.61 -0.21 -1.52
N LYS A 143 -15.41 0.36 -1.52
CA LYS A 143 -14.20 -0.18 -2.14
C LYS A 143 -13.13 -0.45 -1.08
N THR A 144 -11.94 -0.91 -1.48
CA THR A 144 -10.87 -1.27 -0.53
C THR A 144 -10.17 -0.07 0.11
N GLY A 145 -10.47 1.15 -0.34
CA GLY A 145 -10.04 2.38 0.31
C GLY A 145 -8.66 2.81 -0.11
N PHE A 146 -7.92 3.40 0.81
CA PHE A 146 -6.58 3.88 0.51
C PHE A 146 -5.61 3.67 1.65
N ARG A 147 -4.33 3.66 1.27
CA ARG A 147 -3.20 3.87 2.16
C ARG A 147 -2.24 4.82 1.49
N LEU A 148 -1.94 5.92 2.17
CA LEU A 148 -0.96 6.91 1.74
C LEU A 148 0.20 6.95 2.73
N LEU A 149 1.41 7.09 2.20
CA LEU A 149 2.64 7.29 2.93
C LEU A 149 2.91 8.78 3.03
N TYR A 150 3.25 9.25 4.22
CA TYR A 150 3.79 10.60 4.42
C TYR A 150 5.19 10.54 5.02
N SER A 151 6.01 11.52 4.69
CA SER A 151 7.24 11.81 5.41
C SER A 151 7.59 13.30 5.40
N PHE A 152 8.30 13.74 6.45
CA PHE A 152 8.84 15.09 6.56
C PHE A 152 10.30 15.13 6.13
N HIS A 153 10.65 16.12 5.32
CA HIS A 153 12.02 16.33 4.84
C HIS A 153 12.47 17.76 5.09
N PRO A 154 13.71 17.99 5.57
CA PRO A 154 14.25 19.33 5.67
C PRO A 154 14.26 20.05 4.32
N ASN A 155 14.00 21.36 4.32
CA ASN A 155 14.09 22.18 3.11
C ASN A 155 15.50 22.16 2.48
N SER A 156 16.53 21.97 3.30
CA SER A 156 17.93 21.83 2.83
C SER A 156 18.19 20.57 1.99
N SER A 157 17.32 19.56 2.09
CA SER A 157 17.41 18.27 1.37
C SER A 157 16.15 17.98 0.55
N LYS A 158 15.48 19.03 0.05
CA LYS A 158 14.28 18.95 -0.78
C LYS A 158 14.51 18.03 -1.99
N PRO A 159 13.72 16.96 -2.17
CA PRO A 159 13.77 16.17 -3.39
C PRO A 159 13.39 17.04 -4.60
N GLU A 160 14.10 16.87 -5.71
CA GLU A 160 13.95 17.71 -6.91
C GLU A 160 13.31 16.90 -8.04
N GLN A 161 12.29 17.47 -8.70
CA GLN A 161 11.77 16.95 -9.96
C GLN A 161 12.52 17.57 -11.15
N LEU A 162 12.91 16.72 -12.09
CA LEU A 162 13.64 17.09 -13.29
C LEU A 162 12.67 17.44 -14.43
N PRO A 163 13.13 18.16 -15.47
CA PRO A 163 12.27 18.58 -16.59
C PRO A 163 11.60 17.44 -17.37
N ASP A 164 12.13 16.21 -17.28
CA ASP A 164 11.57 15.02 -17.93
C ASP A 164 10.49 14.31 -17.09
N GLY A 165 10.07 14.92 -15.97
CA GLY A 165 9.04 14.39 -15.06
C GLY A 165 9.55 13.35 -14.06
N LYS A 166 10.84 13.01 -14.08
CA LYS A 166 11.45 12.09 -13.11
C LYS A 166 12.06 12.84 -11.93
N TRP A 167 12.31 12.11 -10.85
CA TRP A 167 12.96 12.62 -9.64
C TRP A 167 14.48 12.49 -9.71
N ASN A 168 15.17 13.50 -9.17
CA ASN A 168 16.61 13.48 -8.94
C ASN A 168 16.94 12.65 -7.69
N CYS A 169 17.02 11.34 -7.87
CA CYS A 169 17.32 10.40 -6.80
C CYS A 169 18.83 10.20 -6.58
N SER A 170 19.70 10.87 -7.33
CA SER A 170 21.16 10.77 -7.23
C SER A 170 21.73 11.68 -6.12
N VAL A 171 20.94 11.94 -5.09
CA VAL A 171 21.25 12.87 -4.00
C VAL A 171 21.66 12.12 -2.73
N PRO A 172 22.49 12.71 -1.85
CA PRO A 172 22.95 12.05 -0.61
C PRO A 172 21.82 11.57 0.31
N HIS A 173 20.66 12.24 0.28
CA HIS A 173 19.52 11.97 1.16
C HIS A 173 18.46 11.05 0.53
N PHE A 174 18.73 10.43 -0.63
CA PHE A 174 17.78 9.52 -1.28
C PHE A 174 17.23 8.42 -0.37
N PRO A 175 18.03 7.75 0.50
CA PRO A 175 17.51 6.73 1.41
C PRO A 175 16.43 7.21 2.39
N GLU A 176 16.30 8.52 2.63
CA GLU A 176 15.29 9.07 3.54
C GLU A 176 13.89 9.13 2.90
N PHE A 177 13.81 9.22 1.57
CA PHE A 177 12.56 9.35 0.82
C PHE A 177 12.36 8.24 -0.23
N GLN A 178 13.29 7.28 -0.32
CA GLN A 178 13.21 6.20 -1.30
C GLN A 178 11.92 5.35 -1.20
N GLN A 179 11.35 5.23 0.00
CA GLN A 179 10.09 4.48 0.21
C GLN A 179 8.88 5.07 -0.53
N HIS A 180 8.96 6.31 -1.01
CA HIS A 180 7.92 6.91 -1.82
C HIS A 180 7.91 6.38 -3.25
N PHE A 181 9.02 5.83 -3.73
CA PHE A 181 9.11 5.27 -5.08
C PHE A 181 8.82 3.79 -5.04
N ALA A 182 7.65 3.42 -5.55
CA ALA A 182 7.24 2.03 -5.61
C ALA A 182 8.18 1.23 -6.53
N CYS A 183 8.61 0.07 -6.03
CA CYS A 183 9.26 -0.96 -6.83
C CYS A 183 8.29 -1.52 -7.88
N SER A 184 8.25 -0.90 -9.05
CA SER A 184 7.31 -1.21 -10.11
C SER A 184 7.98 -1.16 -11.49
N HIS A 185 7.22 -1.46 -12.54
CA HIS A 185 7.73 -1.35 -13.91
C HIS A 185 7.90 0.11 -14.35
N THR A 186 7.29 1.08 -13.67
CA THR A 186 7.45 2.51 -13.92
C THR A 186 8.80 3.00 -13.40
N VAL A 187 9.45 3.91 -14.13
CA VAL A 187 10.73 4.52 -13.72
C VAL A 187 10.43 5.91 -13.17
N PHE A 188 10.60 6.10 -11.87
CA PHE A 188 10.38 7.40 -11.23
C PHE A 188 11.66 8.22 -11.08
N CYS A 189 12.84 7.60 -11.06
CA CYS A 189 14.12 8.30 -10.93
C CYS A 189 14.87 8.39 -12.27
N SER A 190 15.62 9.48 -12.50
CA SER A 190 16.36 9.72 -13.77
C SER A 190 17.37 8.63 -14.18
N LYS A 191 17.79 7.78 -13.24
CA LYS A 191 18.69 6.63 -13.46
C LYS A 191 18.14 5.29 -12.99
N GLY A 192 16.82 5.20 -12.72
CA GLY A 192 16.21 3.96 -12.24
C GLY A 192 16.67 3.53 -10.84
N GLN A 193 17.16 4.46 -10.00
CA GLN A 193 17.61 4.16 -8.65
C GLN A 193 16.50 3.62 -7.75
N ASP A 194 15.26 4.04 -8.02
CA ASP A 194 14.02 3.47 -7.46
C ASP A 194 13.88 1.96 -7.69
N LYS A 195 14.68 1.38 -8.59
CA LYS A 195 14.68 -0.05 -8.92
C LYS A 195 15.88 -0.82 -8.39
N LEU A 196 16.92 -0.14 -7.88
CA LEU A 196 18.19 -0.78 -7.49
C LEU A 196 18.10 -1.54 -6.18
N GLU A 197 17.22 -1.13 -5.25
CA GLU A 197 17.03 -1.78 -3.93
C GLU A 197 15.73 -2.58 -3.83
N CYS A 198 15.07 -2.86 -4.97
CA CYS A 198 13.86 -3.66 -5.00
C CYS A 198 14.16 -5.12 -4.67
N ARG A 199 14.05 -5.49 -3.38
CA ARG A 199 13.86 -6.89 -2.98
C ARG A 199 12.44 -7.29 -3.41
N ALA A 200 12.36 -8.33 -4.23
CA ALA A 200 11.15 -8.72 -4.94
C ALA A 200 9.96 -9.06 -4.01
N GLY A 201 9.15 -8.07 -3.62
CA GLY A 201 7.84 -8.28 -3.00
C GLY A 201 6.77 -8.41 -4.07
N ASN A 202 6.21 -9.61 -4.26
CA ASN A 202 5.19 -9.89 -5.30
C ASN A 202 5.61 -9.52 -6.75
N LEU A 203 6.93 -9.49 -6.96
CA LEU A 203 7.70 -8.96 -8.08
C LEU A 203 8.65 -10.05 -8.62
N CYS A 204 8.18 -11.28 -8.75
CA CYS A 204 8.99 -12.30 -9.42
C CYS A 204 9.03 -11.96 -10.92
N GLY A 205 10.21 -11.78 -11.50
CA GLY A 205 10.37 -11.53 -12.94
C GLY A 205 9.71 -12.62 -13.79
N ARG A 206 9.55 -12.39 -15.11
CA ARG A 206 8.97 -13.40 -16.02
C ARG A 206 9.61 -14.78 -15.80
N ASP A 207 8.77 -15.81 -15.77
CA ASP A 207 9.12 -17.23 -15.59
C ASP A 207 9.61 -17.63 -14.18
N ALA A 208 9.39 -16.78 -13.17
CA ALA A 208 9.60 -17.13 -11.76
C ALA A 208 8.28 -17.35 -11.00
N ILE A 209 8.23 -18.43 -10.22
CA ILE A 209 7.10 -18.88 -9.42
C ILE A 209 7.28 -18.34 -8.00
N LYS A 210 6.27 -17.64 -7.49
CA LYS A 210 6.26 -17.16 -6.11
C LYS A 210 5.83 -18.27 -5.16
N LEU A 211 6.60 -18.50 -4.09
CA LEU A 211 6.19 -19.33 -2.96
C LEU A 211 6.67 -18.67 -1.67
N GLY A 212 5.73 -18.44 -0.74
CA GLY A 212 6.00 -17.65 0.46
C GLY A 212 6.54 -16.27 0.10
N ASP A 213 7.71 -15.96 0.65
CA ASP A 213 8.46 -14.71 0.43
C ASP A 213 9.56 -14.85 -0.64
N SER A 214 9.69 -16.02 -1.27
CA SER A 214 10.74 -16.35 -2.23
C SER A 214 10.20 -16.45 -3.67
N CYS A 215 11.08 -16.16 -4.64
CA CYS A 215 10.82 -16.30 -6.08
C CYS A 215 11.73 -17.40 -6.64
N TYR A 216 11.13 -18.46 -7.19
CA TYR A 216 11.86 -19.60 -7.72
C TYR A 216 11.82 -19.61 -9.24
N ARG A 217 12.96 -19.83 -9.89
CA ARG A 217 13.02 -19.95 -11.34
C ARG A 217 13.41 -21.38 -11.70
N ARG A 218 12.67 -21.96 -12.64
CA ARG A 218 13.03 -23.28 -13.18
C ARG A 218 14.16 -23.08 -14.20
N LEU A 219 15.28 -23.74 -13.97
CA LEU A 219 16.40 -23.77 -14.89
C LEU A 219 16.53 -25.21 -15.43
N THR A 220 16.47 -25.36 -16.75
CA THR A 220 16.62 -26.68 -17.41
C THR A 220 17.87 -26.62 -18.28
N PRO A 221 19.03 -27.04 -17.75
CA PRO A 221 20.27 -26.97 -18.51
C PRO A 221 20.31 -28.04 -19.61
N TYR A 222 21.05 -27.75 -20.69
CA TYR A 222 21.25 -28.70 -21.80
C TYR A 222 22.09 -29.93 -21.39
N SER A 223 22.88 -29.80 -20.32
CA SER A 223 23.67 -30.87 -19.71
C SER A 223 23.52 -30.83 -18.18
N PRO A 224 23.67 -31.96 -17.47
CA PRO A 224 23.64 -31.96 -16.02
C PRO A 224 24.76 -31.08 -15.44
N TYR A 225 24.44 -30.28 -14.42
CA TYR A 225 25.42 -29.53 -13.65
C TYR A 225 25.80 -30.28 -12.37
N THR A 226 27.05 -30.13 -11.94
CA THR A 226 27.45 -30.41 -10.56
C THR A 226 26.86 -29.37 -9.60
N TRP A 227 26.93 -29.63 -8.30
CA TRP A 227 26.40 -28.70 -7.29
C TRP A 227 27.08 -27.32 -7.35
N ASP A 228 28.40 -27.28 -7.45
CA ASP A 228 29.18 -26.04 -7.52
C ASP A 228 28.89 -25.25 -8.80
N GLU A 229 28.77 -25.94 -9.94
CA GLU A 229 28.41 -25.32 -11.22
C GLU A 229 27.00 -24.72 -11.19
N ALA A 230 26.04 -25.42 -10.56
CA ALA A 230 24.69 -24.91 -10.40
C ALA A 230 24.63 -23.68 -9.49
N ALA A 231 25.41 -23.67 -8.40
CA ALA A 231 25.49 -22.54 -7.48
C ALA A 231 26.09 -21.30 -8.17
N GLN A 232 27.23 -21.45 -8.84
CA GLN A 232 27.87 -20.36 -9.61
C GLN A 232 26.96 -19.83 -10.72
N TYR A 233 26.23 -20.72 -11.40
CA TYR A 233 25.28 -20.31 -12.43
C TYR A 233 24.14 -19.47 -11.86
N CYS A 234 23.57 -19.85 -10.72
CA CYS A 234 22.54 -19.08 -10.04
C CYS A 234 23.06 -17.69 -9.65
N GLU A 235 24.24 -17.62 -9.03
CA GLU A 235 24.88 -16.36 -8.63
C GLU A 235 25.13 -15.43 -9.83
N SER A 236 25.65 -15.98 -10.94
CA SER A 236 25.89 -15.20 -12.17
C SER A 236 24.60 -14.62 -12.78
N SER A 237 23.45 -15.21 -12.47
CA SER A 237 22.12 -14.78 -12.92
C SER A 237 21.41 -13.89 -11.91
N GLY A 238 22.10 -13.43 -10.85
CA GLY A 238 21.55 -12.61 -9.78
C GLY A 238 20.56 -13.37 -8.88
N ALA A 239 20.68 -14.70 -8.81
CA ALA A 239 19.87 -15.59 -7.97
C ALA A 239 20.76 -16.38 -7.01
N GLN A 240 20.15 -17.19 -6.15
CA GLN A 240 20.84 -18.13 -5.26
C GLN A 240 20.20 -19.52 -5.37
N MET A 241 20.93 -20.56 -4.95
CA MET A 241 20.37 -21.91 -4.86
C MET A 241 19.13 -21.91 -3.96
N MET A 242 18.15 -22.75 -4.31
CA MET A 242 16.90 -22.90 -3.58
C MET A 242 17.18 -23.24 -2.11
N ASP A 243 16.72 -22.36 -1.21
CA ASP A 243 16.69 -22.58 0.24
C ASP A 243 15.26 -22.97 0.63
N LEU A 244 15.11 -23.95 1.51
CA LEU A 244 13.83 -24.58 1.85
C LEU A 244 13.60 -24.54 3.35
N ASP A 245 12.86 -23.54 3.79
CA ASP A 245 12.68 -23.24 5.21
C ASP A 245 11.27 -23.58 5.71
N SER A 246 10.36 -23.99 4.82
CA SER A 246 8.97 -24.31 5.15
C SER A 246 8.46 -25.62 4.54
N ALA A 247 7.49 -26.24 5.21
CA ALA A 247 6.84 -27.46 4.72
C ALA A 247 6.13 -27.25 3.36
N GLU A 248 5.70 -26.02 3.07
CA GLU A 248 5.06 -25.64 1.81
C GLU A 248 6.06 -25.60 0.65
N GLU A 249 7.26 -25.06 0.87
CA GLU A 249 8.36 -25.07 -0.10
C GLU A 249 8.86 -26.49 -0.37
N TRP A 250 8.98 -27.32 0.67
CA TRP A 250 9.31 -28.75 0.52
C TRP A 250 8.26 -29.49 -0.33
N LYS A 251 6.97 -29.24 -0.07
CA LYS A 251 5.88 -29.86 -0.84
C LYS A 251 5.89 -29.40 -2.30
N PHE A 252 6.20 -28.14 -2.56
CA PHE A 252 6.35 -27.62 -3.92
C PHE A 252 7.49 -28.32 -4.66
N LEU A 253 8.68 -28.43 -4.05
CA LEU A 253 9.83 -29.05 -4.70
C LEU A 253 9.55 -30.50 -5.09
N VAL A 254 8.89 -31.26 -4.20
CA VAL A 254 8.54 -32.66 -4.47
C VAL A 254 7.56 -32.78 -5.64
N ASN A 255 6.57 -31.89 -5.74
CA ASN A 255 5.62 -31.89 -6.86
C ASN A 255 6.31 -31.55 -8.19
N GLU A 256 7.22 -30.57 -8.17
CA GLU A 256 8.00 -30.16 -9.33
C GLU A 256 8.96 -31.26 -9.80
N ALA A 257 9.61 -31.96 -8.87
CA ALA A 257 10.47 -33.11 -9.15
C ALA A 257 9.74 -34.21 -9.91
N GLN A 258 8.53 -34.52 -9.45
CA GLN A 258 7.66 -35.54 -10.05
C GLN A 258 7.22 -35.11 -11.45
N TYR A 259 6.85 -33.84 -11.63
CA TYR A 259 6.48 -33.29 -12.95
C TYR A 259 7.65 -33.36 -13.94
N LEU A 260 8.88 -33.09 -13.49
CA LEU A 260 10.08 -33.11 -14.32
C LEU A 260 10.68 -34.51 -14.52
N GLY A 261 10.11 -35.56 -13.92
CA GLY A 261 10.65 -36.93 -13.98
C GLY A 261 12.06 -37.05 -13.38
N SER A 262 12.48 -36.09 -12.56
CA SER A 262 13.82 -36.03 -11.99
C SER A 262 13.88 -36.82 -10.68
N LYS A 263 14.85 -37.73 -10.57
CA LYS A 263 15.04 -38.56 -9.36
C LYS A 263 15.90 -37.90 -8.30
N ASN A 264 16.76 -36.96 -8.69
CA ASN A 264 17.71 -36.28 -7.82
C ASN A 264 17.56 -34.78 -8.00
N ILE A 265 17.30 -34.05 -6.91
CA ILE A 265 17.29 -32.59 -6.88
C ILE A 265 18.22 -32.14 -5.77
N PHE A 266 19.05 -31.15 -6.08
CA PHE A 266 19.97 -30.55 -5.13
C PHE A 266 19.40 -29.21 -4.65
N VAL A 267 19.33 -29.04 -3.33
CA VAL A 267 18.90 -27.81 -2.65
C VAL A 267 20.08 -27.25 -1.85
N GLY A 268 20.08 -25.94 -1.62
CA GLY A 268 21.11 -25.28 -0.81
C GLY A 268 21.03 -25.73 0.64
N LEU A 269 22.18 -25.94 1.29
CA LEU A 269 22.27 -26.23 2.73
C LEU A 269 22.69 -24.96 3.47
N LYS A 270 21.92 -24.55 4.47
CA LYS A 270 22.31 -23.51 5.42
C LYS A 270 22.61 -24.12 6.78
N LEU A 271 23.72 -23.73 7.41
CA LEU A 271 23.99 -24.08 8.80
C LEU A 271 23.00 -23.30 9.69
N ALA A 272 22.32 -24.01 10.60
CA ALA A 272 21.33 -23.40 11.50
C ALA A 272 21.94 -22.26 12.34
N SER A 273 21.24 -21.13 12.43
CA SER A 273 21.66 -19.97 13.24
C SER A 273 21.56 -20.29 14.74
N SER A 274 22.68 -20.17 15.45
CA SER A 274 22.89 -20.70 16.81
C SER A 274 22.41 -19.80 17.95
N THR A 275 21.19 -19.24 17.88
CA THR A 275 20.65 -18.46 19.01
C THR A 275 19.20 -18.82 19.31
N VAL A 276 19.03 -19.78 20.23
CA VAL A 276 17.79 -20.01 20.99
C VAL A 276 17.76 -18.97 22.13
N PRO A 277 16.62 -18.34 22.46
CA PRO A 277 16.56 -17.42 23.60
C PRO A 277 16.72 -18.21 24.91
N GLU A 278 17.63 -17.77 25.78
CA GLU A 278 17.75 -18.34 27.14
C GLU A 278 16.48 -18.05 27.95
N MET A 279 16.00 -19.06 28.69
CA MET A 279 14.95 -18.96 29.71
C MET A 279 15.50 -18.44 31.03
#